data_AF-A0A661C3U0-F1
#
_entry.id   AF-A0A661C3U0-F1
#
_cell.length_a   1.000
_cell.length_b   1.000
_cell.length_c   1.000
_cell.angle_alpha   90.00
_cell.angle_beta   90.00
_cell.angle_gamma   90.00
#
_symmetry.space_group_name_H-M   'P 1'
#
loop_
_entity.id
_entity.type
_entity.pdbx_description
1 polymer ?
#
loop_
_entity_poly.entity_id
_entity_poly.type
_entity_poly.pdbx_seq_one_letter_code
_entity_poly.pdbx_strand_id
1 'polypeptide(L)'
;MLDKLFAKPMELTVGEQTISFLSIADFEFCMSGRTSVPTSKITDLVKCSTKQLQKEAHTIKDIEKRFVAILSRSIENPPSISRSLKELDTSIFSQDHGWRTIVGALNEGGDELNPFRRVALVKYMQYLSSRQDIIKYLYSEKKKPTADKQDSNGDTKEGDQFKDTLIFENTLFEPGSNDPKNGEFERMPKGETITTILKSGERIIVMLSKHKCEIEANGQLFFIDQAGRKHVLDKGQNTVGRDSSGTVIIDSGLRDVSRMHLVIENLGNNSMQLTDLSAHGTYIPSVLLEDHTN
;
A
#
# COMPACT_ATOMS: atom_id res chain seq x y z
N MET A 1 -15.76 5.37 -31.75
CA MET A 1 -14.30 5.39 -31.58
C MET A 1 -13.66 6.78 -31.83
N LEU A 2 -14.44 7.83 -32.15
CA LEU A 2 -13.92 9.21 -32.32
C LEU A 2 -14.09 10.09 -31.06
N ASP A 3 -14.93 9.69 -30.09
CA ASP A 3 -15.20 10.48 -28.88
C ASP A 3 -14.06 10.52 -27.85
N LYS A 4 -12.98 9.74 -28.06
CA LYS A 4 -11.77 9.78 -27.21
C LYS A 4 -10.75 10.83 -27.65
N LEU A 5 -10.90 11.45 -28.82
CA LEU A 5 -9.97 12.47 -29.34
C LEU A 5 -10.26 13.88 -28.83
N PHE A 6 -11.37 14.10 -28.13
CA PHE A 6 -11.80 15.41 -27.61
C PHE A 6 -12.11 15.40 -26.11
N ALA A 7 -11.45 14.53 -25.33
CA ALA A 7 -11.48 14.69 -23.89
C ALA A 7 -10.78 16.01 -23.54
N LYS A 8 -11.51 16.95 -22.91
CA LYS A 8 -10.93 18.20 -22.40
C LYS A 8 -9.74 17.81 -21.50
N PRO A 9 -8.50 18.27 -21.80
CA PRO A 9 -7.35 17.98 -20.97
C PRO A 9 -7.65 18.35 -19.52
N MET A 10 -7.31 17.46 -18.59
CA MET A 10 -7.39 17.80 -17.18
C MET A 10 -6.29 18.80 -16.88
N GLU A 11 -6.64 20.01 -16.47
CA GLU A 11 -5.68 21.01 -16.02
C GLU A 11 -5.61 21.01 -14.50
N LEU A 12 -4.39 20.90 -13.98
CA LEU A 12 -4.09 20.97 -12.56
C LEU A 12 -3.15 22.15 -12.33
N THR A 13 -3.60 23.15 -11.57
CA THR A 13 -2.73 24.24 -11.13
C THR A 13 -1.95 23.80 -9.91
N VAL A 14 -0.63 23.63 -10.06
CA VAL A 14 0.30 23.28 -8.98
C VAL A 14 1.25 24.46 -8.76
N GLY A 15 0.94 25.31 -7.79
CA GLY A 15 1.67 26.56 -7.58
C GLY A 15 1.42 27.52 -8.74
N GLU A 16 2.47 27.96 -9.42
CA GLU A 16 2.38 28.88 -10.57
C GLU A 16 2.26 28.17 -11.93
N GLN A 17 2.29 26.83 -11.94
CA GLN A 17 2.26 26.03 -13.17
C GLN A 17 0.90 25.37 -13.35
N THR A 18 0.31 25.52 -14.53
CA THR A 18 -0.83 24.71 -14.96
C THR A 18 -0.30 23.53 -15.76
N ILE A 19 -0.54 22.32 -15.25
CA ILE A 19 -0.14 21.06 -15.91
C ILE A 19 -1.39 20.45 -16.53
N SER A 20 -1.35 20.19 -17.83
CA SER A 20 -2.44 19.53 -18.55
C SER A 20 -2.16 18.05 -18.78
N PHE A 21 -3.12 17.18 -18.47
CA PHE A 21 -3.05 15.74 -18.71
C PHE A 21 -4.06 15.34 -19.78
N LEU A 22 -3.62 14.59 -20.79
CA LEU A 22 -4.49 14.11 -21.87
C LEU A 22 -5.21 12.80 -21.48
N SER A 23 -4.67 12.08 -20.51
CA SER A 23 -5.22 10.82 -20.02
C SER A 23 -4.90 10.57 -18.54
N ILE A 24 -5.58 9.57 -17.96
CA ILE A 24 -5.26 9.06 -16.61
C ILE A 24 -3.85 8.47 -16.57
N ALA A 25 -3.41 7.81 -17.65
CA ALA A 25 -2.08 7.23 -17.76
C ALA A 25 -0.98 8.31 -17.71
N ASP A 26 -1.17 9.45 -18.37
CA ASP A 26 -0.23 10.57 -18.31
C ASP A 26 -0.13 11.15 -16.90
N PHE A 27 -1.27 11.28 -16.22
CA PHE A 27 -1.32 11.71 -14.84
C PHE A 27 -0.61 10.71 -13.92
N GLU A 28 -0.89 9.42 -14.08
CA GLU A 28 -0.25 8.35 -13.32
C GLU A 28 1.27 8.36 -13.50
N PHE A 29 1.74 8.43 -14.74
CA PHE A 29 3.17 8.54 -15.05
C PHE A 29 3.80 9.74 -14.35
N CYS A 30 3.14 10.91 -14.40
CA CYS A 30 3.62 12.11 -13.70
C CYS A 30 3.68 11.94 -12.18
N MET A 31 2.69 11.26 -11.59
CA MET A 31 2.63 11.02 -10.15
C MET A 31 3.64 9.97 -9.68
N SER A 32 4.01 9.00 -10.52
CA SER A 32 4.99 7.96 -10.19
C SER A 32 6.35 8.53 -9.78
N GLY A 33 6.78 9.65 -10.38
CA GLY A 33 8.01 10.35 -9.99
C GLY A 33 7.99 10.98 -8.59
N ARG A 34 6.81 11.11 -7.97
CA ARG A 34 6.61 11.75 -6.65
C ARG A 34 6.52 10.75 -5.49
N THR A 35 6.70 9.46 -5.77
CA THR A 35 6.64 8.38 -4.76
C THR A 35 7.92 8.28 -3.93
N SER A 36 9.06 8.74 -4.45
CA SER A 36 10.32 8.77 -3.70
C SER A 36 10.36 9.87 -2.63
N VAL A 37 11.12 9.65 -1.55
CA VAL A 37 11.29 10.66 -0.50
C VAL A 37 12.35 11.69 -0.94
N PRO A 38 12.06 13.01 -0.92
CA PRO A 38 13.05 14.02 -1.28
C PRO A 38 14.30 13.95 -0.40
N THR A 39 15.48 14.18 -0.98
CA THR A 39 16.76 14.21 -0.23
C THR A 39 16.78 15.23 0.91
N SER A 40 16.10 16.36 0.74
CA SER A 40 15.91 17.35 1.81
C SER A 40 15.17 16.75 3.01
N LYS A 41 14.08 16.01 2.75
CA LYS A 41 13.31 15.32 3.77
C LYS A 41 14.12 14.22 4.46
N ILE A 42 14.92 13.45 3.72
CA ILE A 42 15.84 12.45 4.29
C ILE A 42 16.82 13.12 5.25
N THR A 43 17.40 14.26 4.84
CA THR A 43 18.33 15.04 5.66
C THR A 43 17.70 15.49 6.98
N ASP A 44 16.43 15.89 6.95
CA ASP A 44 15.69 16.25 8.17
C ASP A 44 15.42 15.04 9.06
N LEU A 45 15.05 13.90 8.47
CA LEU A 45 14.82 12.65 9.20
C LEU A 45 16.11 12.14 9.88
N VAL A 46 17.27 12.30 9.26
CA VAL A 46 18.57 11.92 9.85
C VAL A 46 18.83 12.68 11.16
N LYS A 47 18.39 13.94 11.26
CA LYS A 47 18.53 14.78 12.46
C LYS A 47 17.56 14.39 13.59
N CYS A 48 16.51 13.62 13.29
CA CYS A 48 15.55 13.20 14.30
C CYS A 48 16.17 12.24 15.33
N SER A 49 15.69 12.34 16.56
CA SER A 49 15.87 11.33 17.61
C SER A 49 15.03 10.08 17.32
N THR A 50 15.34 8.96 17.97
CA THR A 50 14.56 7.71 17.88
C THR A 50 13.08 7.91 18.26
N LYS A 51 12.80 8.71 19.29
CA LYS A 51 11.44 9.08 19.71
C LYS A 51 10.68 9.89 18.65
N GLN A 52 11.37 10.80 17.95
CA GLN A 52 10.76 11.56 16.86
C GLN A 52 10.48 10.65 15.66
N LEU A 53 11.42 9.77 15.29
CA LEU A 53 11.23 8.78 14.23
C LEU A 53 10.05 7.84 14.52
N GLN A 54 9.91 7.39 15.78
CA GLN A 54 8.74 6.64 16.24
C GLN A 54 7.45 7.42 16.05
N LYS A 55 7.40 8.68 16.49
CA LYS A 55 6.20 9.52 16.36
C LYS A 55 5.80 9.70 14.89
N GLU A 56 6.77 9.91 14.01
CA GLU A 56 6.55 9.99 12.55
C GLU A 56 6.00 8.66 12.01
N ALA A 57 6.57 7.52 12.39
CA ALA A 57 6.08 6.20 11.96
C ALA A 57 4.63 5.94 12.39
N HIS A 58 4.26 6.32 13.62
CA HIS A 58 2.87 6.21 14.09
C HIS A 58 1.92 7.12 13.31
N THR A 59 2.34 8.36 13.07
CA THR A 59 1.55 9.32 12.31
C THR A 59 1.27 8.81 10.90
N ILE A 60 2.30 8.27 10.22
CA ILE A 60 2.14 7.65 8.90
C ILE A 60 1.14 6.49 8.98
N LYS A 61 1.29 5.58 9.95
CA LYS A 61 0.39 4.42 10.10
C LYS A 61 -1.07 4.82 10.32
N ASP A 62 -1.33 5.87 11.10
CA ASP A 62 -2.68 6.37 11.34
C ASP A 62 -3.30 6.99 10.08
N ILE A 63 -2.50 7.70 9.29
CA ILE A 63 -2.90 8.25 7.99
C ILE A 63 -3.19 7.12 7.00
N GLU A 64 -2.28 6.16 6.86
CA GLU A 64 -2.44 5.02 5.96
C GLU A 64 -3.72 4.22 6.25
N LYS A 65 -4.03 3.97 7.53
CA LYS A 65 -5.26 3.27 7.93
C LYS A 65 -6.51 3.97 7.40
N ARG A 66 -6.53 5.31 7.41
CA ARG A 66 -7.65 6.09 6.86
C ARG A 66 -7.72 5.94 5.34
N PHE A 67 -6.59 6.04 4.65
CA PHE A 67 -6.55 5.94 3.19
C PHE A 67 -6.88 4.55 2.67
N VAL A 68 -6.44 3.50 3.36
CA VAL A 68 -6.81 2.11 3.06
C VAL A 68 -8.33 1.93 3.12
N ALA A 69 -9.00 2.51 4.13
CA ALA A 69 -10.46 2.46 4.23
C ALA A 69 -11.16 3.22 3.09
N ILE A 70 -10.63 4.39 2.70
CA ILE A 70 -11.14 5.18 1.57
C ILE A 70 -10.98 4.41 0.26
N LEU A 71 -9.79 3.86 0.00
CA LEU A 71 -9.47 3.15 -1.22
C LEU A 71 -10.32 1.88 -1.36
N SER A 72 -10.43 1.07 -0.29
CA SER A 72 -11.28 -0.12 -0.26
C SER A 72 -12.75 0.21 -0.58
N ARG A 73 -13.31 1.24 0.06
CA ARG A 73 -14.68 1.70 -0.22
C ARG A 73 -14.82 2.20 -1.66
N SER A 74 -13.80 2.84 -2.21
CA SER A 74 -13.82 3.32 -3.60
C SER A 74 -13.74 2.20 -4.64
N ILE A 75 -13.22 1.03 -4.29
CA ILE A 75 -13.24 -0.14 -5.17
C ILE A 75 -14.70 -0.63 -5.32
N GLU A 76 -15.43 -0.73 -4.22
CA GLU A 76 -16.84 -1.17 -4.23
C GLU A 76 -17.79 -0.08 -4.77
N ASN A 77 -17.55 1.18 -4.42
CA ASN A 77 -18.37 2.33 -4.79
C ASN A 77 -17.48 3.49 -5.28
N PRO A 78 -17.11 3.53 -6.57
CA PRO A 78 -16.15 4.49 -7.11
C PRO A 78 -16.46 5.99 -6.82
N PRO A 79 -17.72 6.45 -6.89
CA PRO A 79 -18.07 7.83 -6.50
C PRO A 79 -17.75 8.21 -5.06
N SER A 80 -17.61 7.23 -4.15
CA SER A 80 -17.38 7.49 -2.72
C SER A 80 -16.05 8.19 -2.40
N ILE A 81 -15.06 8.10 -3.30
CA ILE A 81 -13.74 8.71 -3.11
C ILE A 81 -13.81 10.24 -3.09
N SER A 82 -14.69 10.85 -3.91
CA SER A 82 -14.91 12.29 -3.99
C SER A 82 -15.27 12.86 -2.61
N ARG A 83 -16.32 12.30 -2.00
CA ARG A 83 -16.79 12.71 -0.67
C ARG A 83 -15.72 12.47 0.38
N SER A 84 -15.13 11.28 0.40
CA SER A 84 -14.17 10.88 1.43
C SER A 84 -12.91 11.75 1.42
N LEU A 85 -12.41 12.16 0.25
CA LEU A 85 -11.24 13.04 0.15
C LEU A 85 -11.56 14.51 0.45
N LYS A 86 -12.78 14.98 0.15
CA LYS A 86 -13.22 16.36 0.49
C LYS A 86 -13.42 16.54 2.01
N GLU A 87 -13.78 15.48 2.72
CA GLU A 87 -13.92 15.48 4.18
C GLU A 87 -12.58 15.47 4.93
N LEU A 88 -11.48 15.18 4.23
CA LEU A 88 -10.15 15.20 4.81
C LEU A 88 -9.55 16.60 4.81
N ASP A 89 -8.94 16.99 5.93
CA ASP A 89 -8.08 18.16 5.98
C ASP A 89 -6.87 17.94 5.07
N THR A 90 -6.63 18.83 4.10
CA THR A 90 -5.50 18.73 3.17
C THR A 90 -4.15 18.85 3.88
N SER A 91 -4.12 19.36 5.12
CA SER A 91 -2.91 19.45 5.95
C SER A 91 -2.29 18.07 6.25
N ILE A 92 -3.07 16.98 6.18
CA ILE A 92 -2.58 15.61 6.36
C ILE A 92 -1.60 15.19 5.25
N PHE A 93 -1.71 15.80 4.07
CA PHE A 93 -0.80 15.55 2.96
C PHE A 93 0.48 16.34 3.16
N SER A 94 1.60 15.71 2.79
CA SER A 94 2.92 16.34 2.84
C SER A 94 3.00 17.53 1.88
N GLN A 95 3.87 18.50 2.19
CA GLN A 95 4.25 19.52 1.22
C GLN A 95 5.32 19.01 0.24
N ASP A 96 5.97 17.89 0.56
CA ASP A 96 6.89 17.21 -0.34
C ASP A 96 6.21 16.98 -1.69
N HIS A 97 6.93 17.29 -2.77
CA HIS A 97 6.44 17.16 -4.14
C HIS A 97 5.07 17.83 -4.37
N GLY A 98 4.67 18.84 -3.58
CA GLY A 98 3.39 19.52 -3.74
C GLY A 98 2.15 18.64 -3.56
N TRP A 99 2.24 17.51 -2.83
CA TRP A 99 1.11 16.59 -2.63
C TRP A 99 -0.15 17.30 -2.13
N ARG A 100 0.00 18.21 -1.16
CA ARG A 100 -1.11 19.02 -0.64
C ARG A 100 -1.81 19.84 -1.70
N THR A 101 -1.06 20.51 -2.57
CA THR A 101 -1.60 21.32 -3.66
C THR A 101 -2.32 20.46 -4.69
N ILE A 102 -1.73 19.32 -5.07
CA ILE A 102 -2.33 18.38 -6.02
C ILE A 102 -3.69 17.88 -5.51
N VAL A 103 -3.74 17.42 -4.25
CA VAL A 103 -5.00 16.93 -3.67
C VAL A 103 -6.01 18.06 -3.48
N GLY A 104 -5.55 19.26 -3.10
CA GLY A 104 -6.40 20.46 -3.04
C GLY A 104 -7.11 20.74 -4.37
N ALA A 105 -6.34 20.83 -5.46
CA ALA A 105 -6.89 21.06 -6.79
C ALA A 105 -7.82 19.92 -7.25
N LEU A 106 -7.50 18.66 -6.94
CA LEU A 106 -8.40 17.54 -7.19
C LEU A 106 -9.71 17.65 -6.40
N ASN A 107 -9.71 18.18 -5.18
CA ASN A 107 -10.91 18.33 -4.36
C ASN A 107 -11.86 19.45 -4.87
N GLU A 108 -11.36 20.41 -5.63
CA GLU A 108 -12.15 21.50 -6.22
C GLU A 108 -13.01 21.03 -7.41
N GLY A 109 -12.57 20.01 -8.14
CA GLY A 109 -13.31 19.48 -9.29
C GLY A 109 -14.52 18.60 -8.97
N GLY A 110 -15.24 18.18 -10.01
CA GLY A 110 -16.40 17.30 -9.92
C GLY A 110 -16.03 15.82 -9.87
N ASP A 111 -17.02 14.94 -10.06
CA ASP A 111 -16.85 13.48 -9.97
C ASP A 111 -16.07 12.89 -11.15
N GLU A 112 -15.94 13.61 -12.25
CA GLU A 112 -15.08 13.28 -13.38
C GLU A 112 -13.60 13.11 -12.98
N LEU A 113 -13.18 13.73 -11.87
CA LEU A 113 -11.83 13.60 -11.34
C LEU A 113 -11.64 12.39 -10.41
N ASN A 114 -12.65 11.56 -10.18
CA ASN A 114 -12.55 10.39 -9.30
C ASN A 114 -11.45 9.40 -9.70
N PRO A 115 -11.22 9.08 -10.99
CA PRO A 115 -10.09 8.25 -11.40
C PRO A 115 -8.74 8.87 -11.01
N PHE A 116 -8.58 10.18 -11.19
CA PHE A 116 -7.36 10.92 -10.82
C PHE A 116 -7.15 10.98 -9.31
N ARG A 117 -8.23 11.16 -8.54
CA ARG A 117 -8.21 11.07 -7.07
C ARG A 117 -7.72 9.70 -6.60
N ARG A 118 -8.17 8.61 -7.24
CA ARG A 118 -7.73 7.25 -6.91
C ARG A 118 -6.23 7.10 -7.16
N VAL A 119 -5.75 7.52 -8.34
CA VAL A 119 -4.32 7.49 -8.67
C VAL A 119 -3.51 8.32 -7.67
N ALA A 120 -3.92 9.55 -7.38
CA ALA A 120 -3.20 10.41 -6.43
C ALA A 120 -3.14 9.81 -5.02
N LEU A 121 -4.24 9.21 -4.55
CA LEU A 121 -4.29 8.53 -3.25
C LEU A 121 -3.34 7.32 -3.21
N VAL A 122 -3.36 6.50 -4.25
CA VAL A 122 -2.48 5.33 -4.40
C VAL A 122 -1.01 5.74 -4.40
N LYS A 123 -0.61 6.68 -5.26
CA LYS A 123 0.78 7.16 -5.34
C LYS A 123 1.21 7.87 -4.05
N TYR A 124 0.31 8.55 -3.36
CA TYR A 124 0.62 9.11 -2.05
C TYR A 124 0.83 8.04 -0.97
N MET A 125 0.04 6.95 -0.97
CA MET A 125 0.26 5.79 -0.09
C MET A 125 1.61 5.10 -0.37
N GLN A 126 2.04 5.05 -1.63
CA GLN A 126 3.37 4.56 -2.00
C GLN A 126 4.48 5.48 -1.45
N TYR A 127 4.31 6.81 -1.57
CA TYR A 127 5.21 7.78 -0.94
C TYR A 127 5.30 7.60 0.59
N LEU A 128 4.16 7.38 1.26
CA LEU A 128 4.13 7.11 2.69
C LEU A 128 4.90 5.82 3.05
N SER A 129 4.76 4.78 2.22
CA SER A 129 5.47 3.51 2.39
C SER A 129 6.99 3.70 2.25
N SER A 130 7.44 4.38 1.20
CA SER A 130 8.87 4.71 1.02
C SER A 130 9.42 5.55 2.17
N ARG A 131 8.64 6.51 2.68
CA ARG A 131 9.02 7.30 3.86
C ARG A 131 9.12 6.46 5.12
N GLN A 132 8.21 5.52 5.31
CA GLN A 132 8.24 4.61 6.44
C GLN A 132 9.48 3.72 6.39
N ASP A 133 9.88 3.23 5.22
CA ASP A 133 11.07 2.40 5.06
C ASP A 133 12.37 3.15 5.41
N ILE A 134 12.48 4.42 5.01
CA ILE A 134 13.61 5.27 5.44
C ILE A 134 13.61 5.49 6.96
N ILE A 135 12.45 5.76 7.55
CA ILE A 135 12.33 5.94 9.00
C ILE A 135 12.78 4.68 9.75
N LYS A 136 12.39 3.49 9.29
CA LYS A 136 12.81 2.21 9.88
C LYS A 136 14.31 2.02 9.79
N TYR A 137 14.91 2.27 8.62
CA TYR A 137 16.35 2.19 8.42
C TYR A 137 17.10 3.14 9.37
N LEU A 138 16.70 4.41 9.45
CA LEU A 138 17.35 5.37 10.33
C LEU A 138 17.17 5.02 11.82
N TYR A 139 16.03 4.45 12.18
CA TYR A 139 15.79 4.01 13.54
C TYR A 139 16.69 2.83 13.93
N SER A 140 16.82 1.82 13.06
CA SER A 140 17.68 0.65 13.31
C SER A 140 19.15 1.04 13.39
N GLU A 141 19.63 1.90 12.49
CA GLU A 141 21.00 2.42 12.51
C GLU A 141 21.33 3.21 13.79
N LYS A 142 20.37 3.95 14.34
CA LYS A 142 20.55 4.68 15.61
C LYS A 142 20.50 3.78 16.86
N LYS A 143 19.84 2.62 16.79
CA LYS A 143 19.74 1.66 17.92
C LYS A 143 20.96 0.74 18.03
N LYS A 144 21.58 0.36 16.90
CA LYS A 144 22.83 -0.42 16.86
C LYS A 144 23.94 0.09 17.80
N PRO A 145 24.30 1.40 17.82
CA PRO A 145 25.36 1.91 18.69
C PRO A 145 25.00 1.96 20.19
N THR A 146 23.76 1.65 20.58
CA THR A 146 23.34 1.61 22.00
C THR A 146 23.35 0.20 22.59
N ALA A 147 23.27 -0.84 21.76
CA ALA A 147 23.27 -2.24 22.20
C ALA A 147 24.69 -2.73 22.58
N ASP A 148 25.74 -2.26 21.90
CA ASP A 148 27.14 -2.62 22.20
C ASP A 148 27.72 -1.93 23.47
N LYS A 149 26.91 -1.16 24.20
CA LYS A 149 27.33 -0.43 25.42
C LYS A 149 26.55 -0.78 26.69
N GLN A 150 25.67 -1.76 26.65
CA GLN A 150 24.96 -2.25 27.84
C GLN A 150 25.35 -3.70 28.15
N ASP A 151 26.60 -3.87 28.57
CA ASP A 151 26.94 -4.84 29.59
C ASP A 151 27.23 -4.07 30.88
N SER A 152 26.60 -4.52 31.97
CA SER A 152 26.59 -4.00 33.35
C SER A 152 25.48 -3.00 33.74
N ASN A 153 24.67 -3.48 34.69
CA ASN A 153 23.70 -2.79 35.56
C ASN A 153 22.31 -2.48 34.99
N GLY A 154 21.42 -3.47 35.13
CA GLY A 154 20.44 -3.47 36.23
C GLY A 154 19.42 -2.33 36.26
N ASP A 155 18.21 -2.69 35.83
CA ASP A 155 16.91 -2.15 36.24
C ASP A 155 16.46 -0.82 35.60
N THR A 156 15.78 -0.90 34.44
CA THR A 156 14.66 0.00 34.10
C THR A 156 13.84 -0.44 32.87
N LYS A 157 12.52 -0.59 33.07
CA LYS A 157 11.42 -0.44 32.09
C LYS A 157 11.36 -1.39 30.88
N GLU A 158 11.18 -2.69 31.12
CA GLU A 158 10.87 -3.68 30.07
C GLU A 158 9.59 -3.38 29.25
N GLY A 159 8.58 -2.72 29.83
CA GLY A 159 7.29 -2.51 29.18
C GLY A 159 7.26 -1.51 28.00
N ASP A 160 8.18 -0.55 27.96
CA ASP A 160 8.28 0.45 26.87
C ASP A 160 9.14 -0.10 25.73
N GLN A 161 10.26 -0.74 26.06
CA GLN A 161 11.12 -1.44 25.08
C GLN A 161 10.40 -2.59 24.36
N PHE A 162 9.47 -3.29 25.03
CA PHE A 162 8.68 -4.37 24.42
C PHE A 162 7.68 -3.83 23.37
N LYS A 163 7.06 -2.67 23.62
CA LYS A 163 6.20 -1.99 22.63
C LYS A 163 7.01 -1.39 21.48
N ASP A 164 8.15 -0.78 21.80
CA ASP A 164 9.11 -0.22 20.83
C ASP A 164 9.61 -1.29 19.86
N THR A 165 9.83 -2.49 20.39
CA THR A 165 10.21 -3.66 19.62
C THR A 165 9.02 -4.14 18.80
N LEU A 166 7.78 -4.22 19.30
CA LEU A 166 6.62 -4.62 18.49
C LEU A 166 6.21 -3.67 17.35
N ILE A 167 6.44 -2.35 17.46
CA ILE A 167 6.17 -1.39 16.38
C ILE A 167 7.17 -1.60 15.25
N PHE A 168 8.44 -1.78 15.63
CA PHE A 168 9.51 -2.01 14.69
C PHE A 168 9.61 -3.49 14.31
N GLU A 169 9.73 -4.53 15.12
CA GLU A 169 9.63 -5.97 14.73
C GLU A 169 8.42 -6.35 13.88
N ASN A 170 7.23 -5.78 14.09
CA ASN A 170 6.15 -6.03 13.12
C ASN A 170 6.50 -5.44 11.74
N THR A 171 7.28 -4.35 11.66
CA THR A 171 7.67 -3.62 10.43
C THR A 171 9.15 -3.75 9.99
N LEU A 172 10.03 -4.30 10.83
CA LEU A 172 11.44 -4.61 10.69
C LEU A 172 11.40 -6.01 10.08
N PHE A 173 11.14 -6.01 8.79
CA PHE A 173 11.99 -6.88 8.02
C PHE A 173 13.41 -6.32 8.18
N GLU A 174 14.20 -7.01 9.01
CA GLU A 174 15.62 -7.08 8.72
C GLU A 174 15.74 -7.48 7.24
N PRO A 175 16.65 -6.88 6.45
CA PRO A 175 17.12 -7.51 5.22
C PRO A 175 17.96 -8.74 5.59
N GLY A 176 17.39 -9.65 6.38
CA GLY A 176 17.94 -10.94 6.73
C GLY A 176 17.54 -11.91 5.65
N SER A 177 18.34 -11.96 4.58
CA SER A 177 18.69 -13.14 3.75
C SER A 177 17.62 -14.11 3.24
N ASN A 178 16.33 -13.90 3.51
CA ASN A 178 15.18 -14.74 3.12
C ASN A 178 14.06 -13.86 2.54
N ASP A 179 14.39 -12.67 2.04
CA ASP A 179 13.59 -12.08 0.96
C ASP A 179 13.55 -13.16 -0.14
N PRO A 180 12.39 -13.53 -0.70
CA PRO A 180 12.34 -14.35 -1.90
C PRO A 180 12.88 -13.57 -3.11
N LYS A 181 14.09 -12.99 -2.98
CA LYS A 181 14.97 -12.50 -4.04
C LYS A 181 15.56 -13.65 -4.85
N ASN A 182 14.73 -14.64 -5.15
CA ASN A 182 15.01 -15.63 -6.19
C ASN A 182 14.29 -15.25 -7.49
N GLY A 183 14.09 -13.95 -7.78
CA GLY A 183 13.51 -13.45 -9.04
C GLY A 183 12.12 -13.99 -9.41
N GLU A 184 11.52 -14.85 -8.59
CA GLU A 184 10.28 -15.55 -8.86
C GLU A 184 9.08 -14.78 -8.33
N PHE A 185 9.26 -14.04 -7.22
CA PHE A 185 8.20 -13.26 -6.59
C PHE A 185 8.61 -11.80 -6.43
N GLU A 186 7.67 -10.92 -6.67
CA GLU A 186 7.87 -9.48 -6.53
C GLU A 186 6.71 -8.86 -5.75
N ARG A 187 7.02 -7.79 -5.03
CA ARG A 187 6.07 -7.07 -4.20
C ARG A 187 5.10 -6.29 -5.08
N MET A 188 3.81 -6.47 -4.86
CA MET A 188 2.78 -5.68 -5.53
C MET A 188 2.93 -4.19 -5.15
N PRO A 189 2.76 -3.26 -6.10
CA PRO A 189 2.67 -1.85 -5.79
C PRO A 189 1.43 -1.58 -4.92
N LYS A 190 1.65 -1.00 -3.73
CA LYS A 190 0.59 -0.76 -2.75
C LYS A 190 -0.51 0.09 -3.37
N GLY A 191 -1.76 -0.37 -3.26
CA GLY A 191 -2.97 0.28 -3.75
C GLY A 191 -3.23 0.16 -5.26
N GLU A 192 -2.30 -0.36 -6.05
CA GLU A 192 -2.52 -0.61 -7.48
C GLU A 192 -3.28 -1.92 -7.70
N THR A 193 -3.93 -2.02 -8.86
CA THR A 193 -4.77 -3.16 -9.21
C THR A 193 -4.12 -3.94 -10.33
N ILE A 194 -3.68 -5.16 -10.03
CA ILE A 194 -3.13 -6.09 -11.01
C ILE A 194 -4.25 -7.01 -11.49
N THR A 195 -4.45 -7.08 -12.81
CA THR A 195 -5.45 -7.97 -13.40
C THR A 195 -4.76 -9.25 -13.87
N THR A 196 -5.34 -10.40 -13.54
CA THR A 196 -4.84 -11.71 -13.98
C THR A 196 -5.99 -12.64 -14.35
N ILE A 197 -5.70 -13.65 -15.18
CA ILE A 197 -6.64 -14.67 -15.62
C ILE A 197 -6.00 -16.02 -15.37
N LEU A 198 -6.71 -16.89 -14.65
CA LEU A 198 -6.25 -18.25 -14.38
C LEU A 198 -6.94 -19.26 -15.30
N LYS A 199 -6.18 -20.17 -15.90
CA LYS A 199 -6.77 -21.31 -16.60
C LYS A 199 -7.42 -22.25 -15.58
N SER A 200 -8.43 -23.01 -16.02
CA SER A 200 -9.02 -24.02 -15.16
C SER A 200 -7.98 -25.08 -14.77
N GLY A 201 -7.90 -25.40 -13.48
CA GLY A 201 -6.89 -26.26 -12.85
C GLY A 201 -5.59 -25.53 -12.47
N GLU A 202 -5.44 -24.25 -12.82
CA GLU A 202 -4.24 -23.47 -12.51
C GLU A 202 -4.28 -22.91 -11.09
N ARG A 203 -3.08 -22.70 -10.54
CA ARG A 203 -2.88 -22.06 -9.25
C ARG A 203 -1.77 -21.03 -9.34
N ILE A 204 -1.94 -19.93 -8.63
CA ILE A 204 -0.86 -18.98 -8.37
C ILE A 204 -0.57 -18.92 -6.88
N ILE A 205 0.71 -18.79 -6.55
CA ILE A 205 1.15 -18.54 -5.18
C ILE A 205 0.98 -17.06 -4.89
N VAL A 206 0.44 -16.71 -3.73
CA VAL A 206 0.34 -15.34 -3.25
C VAL A 206 0.88 -15.31 -1.83
N MET A 207 1.93 -14.53 -1.58
CA MET A 207 2.48 -14.39 -0.23
C MET A 207 1.91 -13.15 0.45
N LEU A 208 1.25 -13.35 1.59
CA LEU A 208 0.79 -12.27 2.46
C LEU A 208 1.90 -12.00 3.47
N SER A 209 2.67 -10.93 3.30
CA SER A 209 3.99 -10.80 3.93
C SER A 209 4.86 -12.04 3.64
N LYS A 210 5.18 -12.87 4.65
CA LYS A 210 5.96 -14.12 4.49
C LYS A 210 5.11 -15.38 4.39
N HIS A 211 3.78 -15.28 4.47
CA HIS A 211 2.90 -16.45 4.55
C HIS A 211 2.45 -16.89 3.17
N LYS A 212 2.86 -18.09 2.77
CA LYS A 212 2.50 -18.68 1.48
C LYS A 212 1.03 -19.07 1.45
N CYS A 213 0.27 -18.43 0.58
CA CYS A 213 -1.12 -18.75 0.25
C CYS A 213 -1.22 -19.06 -1.25
N GLU A 214 -2.38 -19.53 -1.72
CA GLU A 214 -2.61 -19.82 -3.13
C GLU A 214 -3.98 -19.30 -3.59
N ILE A 215 -4.09 -18.97 -4.88
CA ILE A 215 -5.39 -18.79 -5.54
C ILE A 215 -5.51 -19.88 -6.60
N GLU A 216 -6.58 -20.67 -6.53
CA GLU A 216 -6.86 -21.79 -7.43
C GLU A 216 -8.12 -21.50 -8.25
N ALA A 217 -8.07 -21.76 -9.56
CA ALA A 217 -9.23 -21.76 -10.42
C ALA A 217 -9.67 -23.20 -10.74
N ASN A 218 -10.76 -23.67 -10.16
CA ASN A 218 -11.28 -25.02 -10.43
C ASN A 218 -12.82 -25.01 -10.50
N GLY A 219 -13.36 -24.62 -11.65
CA GLY A 219 -14.79 -24.35 -11.85
C GLY A 219 -15.29 -23.07 -11.14
N GLN A 220 -14.66 -22.70 -10.03
CA GLN A 220 -14.78 -21.44 -9.30
C GLN A 220 -13.40 -21.02 -8.75
N LEU A 221 -13.27 -19.77 -8.32
CA LEU A 221 -12.05 -19.28 -7.68
C LEU A 221 -12.04 -19.62 -6.18
N PHE A 222 -10.91 -20.07 -5.69
CA PHE A 222 -10.67 -20.32 -4.28
C PHE A 222 -9.40 -19.62 -3.80
N PHE A 223 -9.45 -19.08 -2.59
CA PHE A 223 -8.27 -18.71 -1.84
C PHE A 223 -7.91 -19.84 -0.88
N ILE A 224 -6.66 -20.30 -0.92
CA ILE A 224 -6.12 -21.32 -0.02
C ILE A 224 -5.15 -20.63 0.93
N ASP A 225 -5.46 -20.65 2.22
CA ASP A 225 -4.61 -19.99 3.22
C ASP A 225 -3.35 -20.80 3.56
N GLN A 226 -2.49 -20.23 4.41
CA GLN A 226 -1.24 -20.85 4.84
C GLN A 226 -1.42 -22.15 5.64
N ALA A 227 -2.63 -22.43 6.14
CA ALA A 227 -2.99 -23.67 6.81
C ALA A 227 -3.63 -24.70 5.86
N GLY A 228 -3.73 -24.38 4.56
CA GLY A 228 -4.36 -25.21 3.54
C GLY A 228 -5.89 -25.15 3.53
N ARG A 229 -6.51 -24.23 4.27
CA ARG A 229 -7.97 -24.05 4.29
C ARG A 229 -8.41 -23.37 3.01
N LYS A 230 -9.42 -23.93 2.36
CA LYS A 230 -10.00 -23.38 1.12
C LYS A 230 -11.18 -22.48 1.43
N HIS A 231 -11.18 -21.30 0.83
CA HIS A 231 -12.22 -20.30 0.92
C HIS A 231 -12.74 -19.99 -0.49
N VAL A 232 -14.06 -19.98 -0.66
CA VAL A 232 -14.67 -19.62 -1.95
C VAL A 232 -14.51 -18.12 -2.16
N LEU A 233 -14.13 -17.72 -3.37
CA LEU A 233 -14.11 -16.32 -3.80
C LEU A 233 -15.34 -16.03 -4.66
N ASP A 234 -16.35 -15.42 -4.03
CA ASP A 234 -17.60 -15.05 -4.69
C ASP A 234 -17.37 -14.02 -5.78
N LYS A 235 -18.30 -13.92 -6.74
CA LYS A 235 -18.26 -12.87 -7.76
C LYS A 235 -18.32 -11.49 -7.10
N GLY A 236 -17.47 -10.56 -7.56
CA GLY A 236 -17.33 -9.24 -6.95
C GLY A 236 -16.19 -9.19 -5.93
N GLN A 237 -16.29 -8.30 -4.95
CA GLN A 237 -15.21 -8.00 -4.02
C GLN A 237 -15.08 -9.07 -2.92
N ASN A 238 -13.87 -9.59 -2.76
CA ASN A 238 -13.48 -10.47 -1.66
C ASN A 238 -12.32 -9.84 -0.90
N THR A 239 -12.41 -9.78 0.42
CA THR A 239 -11.36 -9.20 1.28
C THR A 239 -10.62 -10.28 2.03
N VAL A 240 -9.29 -10.23 1.99
CA VAL A 240 -8.39 -11.16 2.68
C VAL A 240 -7.62 -10.42 3.75
N GLY A 241 -7.64 -10.95 4.97
CA GLY A 241 -6.85 -10.39 6.08
C GLY A 241 -7.29 -10.92 7.44
N ARG A 242 -6.81 -10.29 8.50
CA ARG A 242 -7.12 -10.68 9.88
C ARG A 242 -8.45 -10.14 10.42
N ASP A 243 -9.11 -9.22 9.71
CA ASP A 243 -10.38 -8.69 10.19
C ASP A 243 -11.48 -9.75 10.12
N SER A 244 -12.28 -9.88 11.16
CA SER A 244 -13.34 -10.89 11.23
C SER A 244 -14.50 -10.58 10.30
N SER A 245 -14.60 -9.34 9.79
CA SER A 245 -15.58 -8.95 8.79
C SER A 245 -15.14 -9.26 7.35
N GLY A 246 -13.94 -9.80 7.16
CA GLY A 246 -13.41 -10.10 5.83
C GLY A 246 -14.01 -11.38 5.23
N THR A 247 -13.92 -11.52 3.90
CA THR A 247 -14.36 -12.74 3.19
C THR A 247 -13.48 -13.94 3.53
N VAL A 248 -12.16 -13.71 3.58
CA VAL A 248 -11.16 -14.71 3.94
C VAL A 248 -10.44 -14.25 5.20
N ILE A 249 -10.77 -14.92 6.31
CA ILE A 249 -10.23 -14.60 7.62
C ILE A 249 -8.96 -15.42 7.86
N ILE A 250 -7.83 -14.74 7.75
CA ILE A 250 -6.52 -15.26 8.11
C ILE A 250 -6.38 -15.28 9.63
N ASP A 251 -5.58 -16.22 10.15
CA ASP A 251 -5.33 -16.36 11.57
C ASP A 251 -4.92 -15.02 12.21
N SER A 252 -5.68 -14.62 13.24
CA SER A 252 -5.49 -13.40 14.01
C SER A 252 -4.11 -13.29 14.67
N GLY A 253 -3.43 -14.42 14.89
CA GLY A 253 -2.07 -14.50 15.44
C GLY A 253 -0.97 -14.03 14.47
N LEU A 254 -1.25 -14.00 13.16
CA LEU A 254 -0.28 -13.56 12.13
C LEU A 254 -0.21 -12.04 12.05
N ARG A 255 0.50 -11.42 13.00
CA ARG A 255 0.51 -9.96 13.19
C ARG A 255 1.04 -9.15 12.00
N ASP A 256 1.89 -9.77 11.19
CA ASP A 256 2.44 -9.27 9.93
C ASP A 256 1.43 -9.32 8.76
N VAL A 257 0.32 -10.05 8.91
CA VAL A 257 -0.83 -9.94 8.01
C VAL A 257 -1.67 -8.72 8.45
N SER A 258 -2.03 -7.83 7.53
CA SER A 258 -2.90 -6.69 7.84
C SER A 258 -4.35 -7.12 8.07
N ARG A 259 -5.13 -6.31 8.81
CA ARG A 259 -6.56 -6.56 9.04
C ARG A 259 -7.33 -6.64 7.72
N MET A 260 -7.05 -5.70 6.83
CA MET A 260 -7.35 -5.78 5.40
C MET A 260 -6.01 -5.80 4.67
N HIS A 261 -5.67 -6.92 4.06
CA HIS A 261 -4.36 -7.16 3.46
C HIS A 261 -4.43 -7.09 1.94
N LEU A 262 -5.31 -7.89 1.36
CA LEU A 262 -5.47 -8.02 -0.09
C LEU A 262 -6.96 -7.94 -0.41
N VAL A 263 -7.30 -7.18 -1.45
CA VAL A 263 -8.63 -7.20 -2.06
C VAL A 263 -8.53 -7.99 -3.36
N ILE A 264 -9.43 -8.96 -3.52
CA ILE A 264 -9.55 -9.79 -4.72
C ILE A 264 -10.94 -9.54 -5.30
N GLU A 265 -11.01 -8.86 -6.44
CA GLU A 265 -12.26 -8.71 -7.17
C GLU A 265 -12.37 -9.81 -8.23
N ASN A 266 -13.34 -10.72 -8.06
CA ASN A 266 -13.64 -11.78 -9.01
C ASN A 266 -14.57 -11.24 -10.10
N LEU A 267 -14.04 -11.05 -11.31
CA LEU A 267 -14.77 -10.52 -12.46
C LEU A 267 -15.61 -11.60 -13.18
N GLY A 268 -15.46 -12.87 -12.78
CA GLY A 268 -15.99 -14.04 -13.46
C GLY A 268 -15.03 -14.57 -14.54
N ASN A 269 -15.36 -15.74 -15.09
CA ASN A 269 -14.55 -16.41 -16.13
C ASN A 269 -13.07 -16.60 -15.73
N ASN A 270 -12.81 -16.88 -14.45
CA ASN A 270 -11.47 -16.97 -13.84
C ASN A 270 -10.60 -15.72 -13.99
N SER A 271 -11.19 -14.57 -14.33
CA SER A 271 -10.52 -13.27 -14.31
C SER A 271 -10.69 -12.63 -12.94
N MET A 272 -9.59 -12.07 -12.42
CA MET A 272 -9.59 -11.41 -11.13
C MET A 272 -8.67 -10.20 -11.11
N GLN A 273 -8.96 -9.29 -10.19
CA GLN A 273 -8.17 -8.12 -9.88
C GLN A 273 -7.64 -8.18 -8.44
N LEU A 274 -6.35 -7.97 -8.29
CA LEU A 274 -5.64 -8.04 -7.01
C LEU A 274 -5.18 -6.65 -6.60
N THR A 275 -5.49 -6.22 -5.38
CA THR A 275 -5.03 -4.94 -4.83
C THR A 275 -4.46 -5.09 -3.43
N ASP A 276 -3.15 -4.83 -3.30
CA ASP A 276 -2.45 -4.85 -2.01
C ASP A 276 -2.78 -3.60 -1.20
N LEU A 277 -3.37 -3.80 -0.01
CA LEU A 277 -3.66 -2.74 0.96
C LEU A 277 -2.85 -2.89 2.24
N SER A 278 -1.88 -3.81 2.23
CA SER A 278 -1.17 -4.21 3.43
C SER A 278 -0.07 -3.25 3.86
N ALA A 279 0.31 -3.35 5.14
CA ALA A 279 1.49 -2.67 5.66
C ALA A 279 2.80 -3.42 5.34
N HIS A 280 2.73 -4.73 5.10
CA HIS A 280 3.90 -5.62 4.99
C HIS A 280 4.12 -6.18 3.59
N GLY A 281 3.32 -5.76 2.61
CA GLY A 281 3.39 -6.19 1.23
C GLY A 281 2.65 -7.49 0.97
N THR A 282 2.05 -7.54 -0.21
CA THR A 282 1.67 -8.78 -0.88
C THR A 282 2.68 -9.05 -1.99
N TYR A 283 3.10 -10.31 -2.14
CA TYR A 283 4.06 -10.72 -3.18
C TYR A 283 3.44 -11.78 -4.07
N ILE A 284 3.61 -11.63 -5.38
CA ILE A 284 3.05 -12.51 -6.41
C ILE A 284 4.15 -12.87 -7.42
N PRO A 285 3.96 -13.91 -8.26
CA PRO A 285 4.91 -14.25 -9.29
C PRO A 285 5.24 -13.06 -10.19
N SER A 286 6.52 -12.78 -10.42
CA SER A 286 6.98 -11.59 -11.17
C SER A 286 6.38 -11.48 -12.57
N VAL A 287 6.11 -12.63 -13.21
CA VAL A 287 5.43 -12.71 -14.52
C VAL A 287 4.06 -12.02 -14.54
N LEU A 288 3.36 -11.96 -13.40
CA LEU A 288 2.06 -11.30 -13.30
C LEU A 288 2.16 -9.78 -13.18
N LEU A 289 3.33 -9.25 -12.85
CA LEU A 289 3.59 -7.81 -12.79
C LEU A 289 4.11 -7.29 -14.13
N GLU A 290 4.93 -8.07 -14.83
CA GLU A 290 5.43 -7.71 -16.17
C GLU A 290 4.27 -7.50 -17.16
N ASP A 291 3.25 -8.37 -17.12
CA ASP A 291 2.03 -8.25 -17.90
C ASP A 291 1.14 -7.05 -17.50
N HIS A 292 1.36 -6.46 -16.32
CA HIS A 292 0.66 -5.27 -15.86
C HIS A 292 1.33 -3.97 -16.31
N THR A 293 2.67 -3.98 -16.46
CA THR A 293 3.48 -2.83 -16.84
C THR A 293 3.59 -2.59 -18.36
N ASN A 294 3.15 -3.55 -19.19
CA ASN A 294 3.16 -3.48 -20.66
C ASN A 294 1.76 -3.24 -21.24
#